data_AF-A0A067GEM3-F1
#
_entry.id   AF-A0A067GEM3-F1
#
_cell.length_a   1.000
_cell.length_b   1.000
_cell.length_c   1.000
_cell.angle_alpha   90.00
_cell.angle_beta   90.00
_cell.angle_gamma   90.00
#
_symmetry.space_group_name_H-M   'P 1'
#
loop_
_entity.id
_entity.type
_entity.pdbx_description
1 polymer ?
#
loop_
_entity_poly.entity_id
_entity_poly.type
_entity_poly.pdbx_seq_one_letter_code
_entity_poly.pdbx_strand_id
1 'polypeptide(L)'
;ETECISLLFRVFTFSFRLGTNPSLLNPSRVFAGMSRRKNREPKEENVTLGPAVRDGEHVFGVAHIFASFNDTFIHVTDLSGRETLVRITGGMKVKADRDESSPYAAMLAAQDVSTRCKELGITALHIKLRATGGNKTKTPGPGAQSALRALARSGMKIGRIDLEGLLILGLYYISEDVTPIPTDSTRRKGGRRGRRL
;
A
#
# COMPACT_ATOMS: atom_id res chain seq x y z
N GLU A 1 12.33 -30.11 32.35
CA GLU A 1 12.31 -30.92 31.12
C GLU A 1 12.43 -29.98 29.92
N THR A 2 13.65 -29.57 29.65
CA THR A 2 14.02 -28.57 28.65
C THR A 2 15.47 -28.82 28.27
N GLU A 3 15.79 -29.92 27.58
CA GLU A 3 17.06 -30.14 26.88
C GLU A 3 16.88 -31.30 25.90
N CYS A 4 16.39 -31.01 24.69
CA CYS A 4 16.48 -31.90 23.53
C CYS A 4 16.12 -31.04 22.32
N ILE A 5 17.13 -30.61 21.55
CA ILE A 5 17.15 -30.10 20.15
C ILE A 5 18.34 -29.11 20.02
N SER A 6 19.55 -29.56 20.39
CA SER A 6 20.80 -28.82 20.15
C SER A 6 21.98 -29.73 19.77
N LEU A 7 21.69 -30.95 19.31
CA LEU A 7 22.69 -32.01 19.09
C LEU A 7 22.71 -32.50 17.63
N LEU A 8 22.68 -31.56 16.68
CA LEU A 8 22.89 -31.86 15.25
C LEU A 8 23.87 -30.89 14.57
N PHE A 9 24.87 -30.45 15.33
CA PHE A 9 26.04 -29.74 14.83
C PHE A 9 27.27 -30.35 15.52
N ARG A 10 28.25 -30.81 14.73
CA ARG A 10 29.59 -31.36 15.11
C ARG A 10 29.79 -32.87 15.14
N VAL A 11 29.66 -33.49 13.97
CA VAL A 11 30.39 -34.71 13.54
C VAL A 11 30.48 -34.49 12.02
N PHE A 12 31.57 -34.13 11.34
CA PHE A 12 32.86 -34.78 11.29
C PHE A 12 33.78 -33.91 10.40
N THR A 13 34.88 -33.42 10.94
CA THR A 13 36.06 -33.04 10.14
C THR A 13 37.08 -34.16 10.30
N PHE A 14 37.44 -34.87 9.24
CA PHE A 14 38.74 -35.56 9.07
C PHE A 14 38.80 -36.14 7.63
N SER A 15 39.54 -35.49 6.72
CA SER A 15 40.89 -35.91 6.30
C SER A 15 40.94 -37.28 5.63
N PHE A 16 41.08 -37.33 4.30
CA PHE A 16 42.17 -38.08 3.65
C PHE A 16 42.36 -37.67 2.18
N ARG A 17 43.64 -37.66 1.81
CA ARG A 17 44.26 -37.22 0.56
C ARG A 17 44.59 -38.45 -0.30
N LEU A 18 44.98 -38.21 -1.56
CA LEU A 18 45.52 -39.14 -2.60
C LEU A 18 44.41 -39.71 -3.51
N GLY A 19 44.38 -39.57 -4.83
CA GLY A 19 45.39 -39.23 -5.84
C GLY A 19 45.69 -40.46 -6.72
N THR A 20 45.17 -40.51 -7.96
CA THR A 20 45.79 -40.99 -9.23
C THR A 20 44.76 -41.15 -10.37
N ASN A 21 45.09 -40.61 -11.54
CA ASN A 21 44.50 -40.88 -12.89
C ASN A 21 45.13 -42.19 -13.48
N PRO A 22 44.94 -42.62 -14.77
CA PRO A 22 44.15 -42.10 -15.90
C PRO A 22 43.46 -43.17 -16.82
N SER A 23 42.81 -42.67 -17.88
CA SER A 23 42.57 -43.28 -19.21
C SER A 23 41.43 -44.28 -19.39
N LEU A 24 40.46 -43.94 -20.26
CA LEU A 24 40.40 -44.43 -21.65
C LEU A 24 39.09 -44.00 -22.36
N LEU A 25 39.24 -43.60 -23.63
CA LEU A 25 38.30 -43.72 -24.76
C LEU A 25 36.93 -43.00 -24.69
N ASN A 26 36.77 -41.88 -25.42
CA ASN A 26 36.53 -41.93 -26.87
C ASN A 26 36.36 -40.54 -27.53
N PRO A 27 36.73 -40.43 -28.83
CA PRO A 27 36.65 -39.19 -29.61
C PRO A 27 35.42 -39.18 -30.52
N SER A 28 34.54 -38.19 -30.34
CA SER A 28 33.65 -37.72 -31.39
C SER A 28 33.53 -36.21 -31.30
N ARG A 29 34.40 -35.56 -32.06
CA ARG A 29 34.28 -34.17 -32.46
C ARG A 29 32.95 -33.94 -33.19
N VAL A 30 32.58 -32.67 -33.21
CA VAL A 30 31.66 -32.01 -34.15
C VAL A 30 30.19 -32.04 -33.74
N PHE A 31 29.79 -31.17 -32.81
CA PHE A 31 28.55 -30.39 -33.00
C PHE A 31 28.64 -29.06 -32.23
N ALA A 32 28.85 -28.01 -33.02
CA ALA A 32 28.47 -26.61 -32.83
C ALA A 32 28.29 -26.09 -31.39
N GLY A 33 29.28 -25.33 -30.93
CA GLY A 33 29.08 -24.31 -29.90
C GLY A 33 28.16 -23.20 -30.41
N MET A 34 26.84 -23.36 -30.25
CA MET A 34 25.90 -22.26 -30.25
C MET A 34 25.76 -21.79 -28.81
N SER A 35 26.59 -20.83 -28.41
CA SER A 35 26.33 -20.04 -27.21
C SER A 35 24.96 -19.39 -27.39
N ARG A 36 24.00 -19.78 -26.53
CA ARG A 36 22.73 -19.05 -26.41
C ARG A 36 23.10 -17.62 -26.07
N ARG A 37 23.06 -16.72 -27.06
CA ARG A 37 23.02 -15.28 -26.83
C ARG A 37 21.81 -15.07 -25.94
N LYS A 38 22.07 -14.86 -24.65
CA LYS A 38 21.08 -14.38 -23.70
C LYS A 38 20.66 -13.03 -24.24
N ASN A 39 19.55 -13.01 -24.98
CA ASN A 39 18.91 -11.78 -25.43
C ASN A 39 18.69 -10.99 -24.14
N ARG A 40 19.47 -9.93 -23.93
CA ARG A 40 19.18 -8.97 -22.88
C ARG A 40 17.85 -8.36 -23.30
N GLU A 41 16.78 -8.76 -22.64
CA GLU A 41 15.55 -7.99 -22.66
C GLU A 41 15.93 -6.53 -22.41
N PRO A 42 15.48 -5.59 -23.27
CA PRO A 42 15.75 -4.19 -23.03
C PRO A 42 15.21 -3.88 -21.64
N LYS A 43 16.07 -3.43 -20.74
CA LYS A 43 15.63 -2.89 -19.46
C LYS A 43 14.77 -1.70 -19.84
N GLU A 44 13.45 -1.80 -19.64
CA GLU A 44 12.57 -0.65 -19.73
C GLU A 44 13.12 0.38 -18.76
N GLU A 45 13.75 1.42 -19.31
CA GLU A 45 14.17 2.58 -18.55
C GLU A 45 12.88 3.19 -18.04
N ASN A 46 12.62 3.03 -16.75
CA ASN A 46 11.41 3.55 -16.14
C ASN A 46 11.56 5.08 -16.11
N VAL A 47 11.13 5.74 -17.19
CA VAL A 47 11.14 7.20 -17.34
C VAL A 47 10.17 7.74 -16.29
N THR A 48 10.73 8.06 -15.13
CA THR A 48 9.99 8.62 -14.00
C THR A 48 9.78 10.11 -14.29
N LEU A 49 8.57 10.47 -14.71
CA LEU A 49 8.15 11.85 -15.00
C LEU A 49 7.95 12.69 -13.71
N GLY A 50 8.58 12.29 -12.61
CA GLY A 50 8.45 12.95 -11.32
C GLY A 50 9.21 14.28 -11.28
N PRO A 51 8.81 15.20 -10.39
CA PRO A 51 9.55 16.45 -10.21
C PRO A 51 10.99 16.18 -9.76
N ALA A 52 11.95 16.94 -10.30
CA ALA A 52 13.34 16.89 -9.87
C ALA A 52 13.48 17.56 -8.50
N VAL A 53 13.53 16.76 -7.44
CA VAL A 53 13.54 17.23 -6.05
C VAL A 53 14.91 16.99 -5.45
N ARG A 54 15.38 17.93 -4.61
CA ARG A 54 16.65 17.79 -3.89
C ARG A 54 16.51 16.81 -2.73
N ASP A 55 17.61 16.15 -2.38
CA ASP A 55 17.65 15.23 -1.24
C ASP A 55 17.26 15.95 0.05
N GLY A 56 16.10 15.57 0.61
CA GLY A 56 15.56 16.15 1.86
C GLY A 56 14.25 16.94 1.69
N GLU A 57 13.86 17.28 0.46
CA GLU A 57 12.57 17.93 0.21
C GLU A 57 11.48 16.89 -0.07
N HIS A 58 10.24 17.22 0.32
CA HIS A 58 9.09 16.33 0.18
C HIS A 58 8.10 16.88 -0.83
N VAL A 59 7.77 16.05 -1.81
CA VAL A 59 6.67 16.31 -2.73
C VAL A 59 5.38 15.93 -2.02
N PHE A 60 4.52 16.92 -1.79
CA PHE A 60 3.24 16.77 -1.13
C PHE A 60 2.13 16.52 -2.16
N GLY A 61 1.36 15.45 -1.94
CA GLY A 61 0.05 15.25 -2.56
C GLY A 61 -1.08 15.34 -1.52
N VAL A 62 -2.32 15.30 -1.96
CA VAL A 62 -3.50 15.23 -1.08
C VAL A 62 -4.19 13.89 -1.27
N ALA A 63 -4.31 13.12 -0.19
CA ALA A 63 -5.05 11.87 -0.14
C ALA A 63 -6.47 12.11 0.38
N HIS A 64 -7.43 12.09 -0.53
CA HIS A 64 -8.85 12.05 -0.25
C HIS A 64 -9.28 10.61 0.07
N ILE A 65 -9.48 10.33 1.36
CA ILE A 65 -9.98 9.03 1.83
C ILE A 65 -11.48 9.16 2.05
N PHE A 66 -12.26 8.53 1.17
CA PHE A 66 -13.70 8.43 1.35
C PHE A 66 -14.06 7.08 1.96
N ALA A 67 -14.49 7.09 3.22
CA ALA A 67 -14.85 5.89 3.96
C ALA A 67 -16.37 5.86 4.19
N SER A 68 -17.06 5.03 3.41
CA SER A 68 -18.47 4.73 3.60
C SER A 68 -18.65 3.35 4.24
N PHE A 69 -19.88 3.01 4.61
CA PHE A 69 -20.21 1.68 5.13
C PHE A 69 -20.27 0.60 4.04
N ASN A 70 -20.31 1.00 2.77
CA ASN A 70 -20.42 0.07 1.65
C ASN A 70 -19.07 -0.12 0.95
N ASP A 71 -18.30 0.95 0.79
CA ASP A 71 -16.99 0.92 0.13
C ASP A 71 -16.05 2.00 0.68
N THR A 72 -14.75 1.81 0.41
CA THR A 72 -13.67 2.73 0.76
C THR A 72 -12.91 3.15 -0.49
N PHE A 73 -12.64 4.45 -0.60
CA PHE A 73 -11.92 5.02 -1.74
C PHE A 73 -10.69 5.73 -1.23
N ILE A 74 -9.57 5.48 -1.90
CA ILE A 74 -8.31 6.16 -1.66
C ILE A 74 -7.96 6.86 -2.96
N HIS A 75 -8.00 8.19 -2.91
CA HIS A 75 -7.82 9.04 -4.06
C HIS A 75 -6.72 10.05 -3.78
N VAL A 76 -5.63 9.98 -4.51
CA VAL A 76 -4.50 10.89 -4.38
C VAL A 76 -4.52 11.89 -5.52
N THR A 77 -4.46 13.17 -5.17
CA THR A 77 -4.42 14.30 -6.08
C THR A 77 -3.21 15.17 -5.83
N ASP A 78 -3.02 16.15 -6.70
CA ASP A 78 -2.18 17.31 -6.46
C ASP A 78 -2.72 18.19 -5.30
N LEU A 79 -1.97 19.23 -4.94
CA LEU A 79 -2.34 20.19 -3.88
C LEU A 79 -3.60 20.98 -4.23
N SER A 80 -3.84 21.29 -5.51
CA SER A 80 -5.07 21.97 -5.94
C SER A 80 -6.29 21.05 -5.87
N GLY A 81 -6.10 19.73 -5.84
CA GLY A 81 -7.19 18.74 -5.90
C GLY A 81 -7.87 18.66 -7.27
N ARG A 82 -7.26 19.21 -8.32
CA ARG A 82 -7.81 19.22 -9.69
C ARG A 82 -7.31 18.04 -10.50
N GLU A 83 -6.04 17.70 -10.34
CA GLU A 83 -5.41 16.61 -11.08
C GLU A 83 -5.33 15.36 -10.22
N THR A 84 -5.80 14.24 -10.78
CA THR A 84 -5.87 12.97 -10.09
C THR A 84 -4.67 12.10 -10.46
N LEU A 85 -3.87 11.73 -9.48
CA LEU A 85 -2.66 10.93 -9.68
C LEU A 85 -3.00 9.45 -9.61
N VAL A 86 -3.70 9.06 -8.54
CA VAL A 86 -4.07 7.66 -8.31
C VAL A 86 -5.44 7.57 -7.69
N ARG A 87 -6.29 6.67 -8.20
CA ARG A 87 -7.58 6.34 -7.61
C ARG A 87 -7.74 4.83 -7.52
N ILE A 88 -7.91 4.31 -6.31
CA ILE A 88 -8.18 2.88 -6.07
C ILE A 88 -9.26 2.77 -4.99
N THR A 89 -10.16 1.79 -5.15
CA THR A 89 -11.23 1.51 -4.19
C THR A 89 -11.04 0.13 -3.56
N GLY A 90 -11.71 -0.11 -2.43
CA GLY A 90 -11.74 -1.42 -1.78
C GLY A 90 -12.36 -2.49 -2.69
N GLY A 91 -13.46 -2.15 -3.38
CA GLY A 91 -14.10 -3.04 -4.35
C GLY A 91 -13.25 -3.40 -5.57
N MET A 92 -12.23 -2.61 -5.93
CA MET A 92 -11.28 -3.02 -6.98
C MET A 92 -10.37 -4.17 -6.55
N LYS A 93 -10.19 -4.39 -5.25
CA LYS A 93 -9.27 -5.39 -4.69
C LYS A 93 -9.97 -6.66 -4.23
N VAL A 94 -11.25 -6.56 -3.90
CA VAL A 94 -12.04 -7.67 -3.38
C VAL A 94 -13.21 -7.93 -4.33
N LYS A 95 -13.45 -9.20 -4.69
CA LYS A 95 -14.52 -9.59 -5.63
C LYS A 95 -15.89 -9.75 -4.97
N ALA A 96 -15.95 -9.70 -3.64
CA ALA A 96 -17.18 -9.91 -2.87
C ALA A 96 -17.78 -8.56 -2.43
N ASP A 97 -19.01 -8.30 -2.85
CA ASP A 97 -19.72 -7.03 -2.60
C ASP A 97 -19.82 -6.67 -1.11
N ARG A 98 -19.94 -7.67 -0.23
CA ARG A 98 -20.05 -7.45 1.22
C ARG A 98 -18.74 -6.97 1.84
N ASP A 99 -17.60 -7.28 1.21
CA ASP A 99 -16.27 -7.09 1.76
C ASP A 99 -15.55 -5.86 1.17
N GLU A 100 -16.25 -5.06 0.35
CA GLU A 100 -15.74 -3.81 -0.25
C GLU A 100 -15.39 -2.74 0.80
N SER A 101 -16.18 -2.62 1.87
CA SER A 101 -15.92 -1.71 2.99
C SER A 101 -14.95 -2.26 4.02
N SER A 102 -14.55 -3.53 3.88
CA SER A 102 -13.78 -4.22 4.91
C SER A 102 -12.43 -3.52 5.15
N PRO A 103 -11.92 -3.55 6.39
CA PRO A 103 -10.62 -2.97 6.71
C PRO A 103 -9.48 -3.64 5.92
N TYR A 104 -9.65 -4.91 5.54
CA TYR A 104 -8.69 -5.64 4.73
C TYR A 104 -8.64 -5.12 3.29
N ALA A 105 -9.79 -4.89 2.66
CA ALA A 105 -9.86 -4.29 1.32
C ALA A 105 -9.20 -2.91 1.27
N ALA A 106 -9.49 -2.07 2.28
CA ALA A 106 -8.90 -0.72 2.40
C ALA A 106 -7.37 -0.75 2.55
N MET A 107 -6.83 -1.73 3.29
CA MET A 107 -5.40 -1.90 3.46
C MET A 107 -4.70 -2.27 2.14
N LEU A 108 -5.26 -3.22 1.38
CA LEU A 108 -4.72 -3.61 0.08
C LEU A 108 -4.75 -2.44 -0.91
N ALA A 109 -5.88 -1.72 -0.97
CA ALA A 109 -6.01 -0.53 -1.80
C ALA A 109 -4.95 0.53 -1.45
N ALA A 110 -4.70 0.77 -0.16
CA ALA A 110 -3.70 1.74 0.30
C ALA A 110 -2.27 1.37 -0.12
N GLN A 111 -1.93 0.08 -0.04
CA GLN A 111 -0.61 -0.41 -0.47
C GLN A 111 -0.40 -0.17 -1.96
N ASP A 112 -1.39 -0.48 -2.79
CA ASP A 112 -1.27 -0.26 -4.24
C ASP A 112 -1.21 1.22 -4.62
N VAL A 113 -1.95 2.07 -3.90
CA VAL A 113 -1.84 3.53 -4.07
C VAL A 113 -0.43 3.99 -3.75
N SER A 114 0.15 3.53 -2.64
CA SER A 114 1.50 3.93 -2.23
C SER A 114 2.57 3.57 -3.25
N THR A 115 2.48 2.39 -3.87
CA THR A 115 3.43 1.94 -4.89
C THR A 115 3.38 2.88 -6.10
N ARG A 116 2.18 3.18 -6.60
CA ARG A 116 1.99 4.10 -7.73
C ARG A 116 2.40 5.54 -7.41
N CYS A 117 2.15 6.00 -6.18
CA CYS A 117 2.58 7.33 -5.75
C CYS A 117 4.10 7.46 -5.72
N LYS A 118 4.83 6.39 -5.34
CA LYS A 118 6.30 6.37 -5.37
C LYS A 118 6.86 6.39 -6.79
N GLU A 119 6.22 5.69 -7.73
CA GLU A 119 6.59 5.74 -9.15
C GLU A 119 6.45 7.16 -9.71
N LEU A 120 5.46 7.92 -9.24
CA LEU A 120 5.23 9.32 -9.62
C LEU A 120 6.11 10.32 -8.86
N GLY A 121 6.93 9.87 -7.89
CA GLY A 121 7.81 10.75 -7.10
C GLY A 121 7.13 11.49 -5.95
N ILE A 122 5.94 11.07 -5.52
CA ILE A 122 5.26 11.65 -4.35
C ILE A 122 5.82 10.98 -3.09
N THR A 123 6.32 11.79 -2.16
CA THR A 123 6.94 11.30 -0.92
C THR A 123 6.06 11.54 0.31
N ALA A 124 5.22 12.57 0.28
CA ALA A 124 4.38 12.98 1.40
C ALA A 124 2.92 13.20 0.98
N LEU A 125 1.98 12.94 1.89
CA LEU A 125 0.54 13.09 1.65
C LEU A 125 -0.13 13.86 2.78
N HIS A 126 -0.96 14.84 2.42
CA HIS A 126 -1.96 15.43 3.31
C HIS A 126 -3.23 14.60 3.27
N ILE A 127 -3.75 14.21 4.43
CA ILE A 127 -4.90 13.31 4.49
C ILE A 127 -6.17 14.10 4.77
N LYS A 128 -7.14 13.99 3.85
CA LYS A 128 -8.50 14.49 3.98
C LYS A 128 -9.45 13.32 4.13
N LEU A 129 -9.98 13.14 5.34
CA LEU A 129 -10.92 12.07 5.63
C LEU A 129 -12.34 12.56 5.34
N ARG A 130 -13.12 11.73 4.65
CA ARG A 130 -14.51 12.03 4.31
C ARG A 130 -15.41 10.82 4.57
N ALA A 131 -16.41 10.99 5.43
CA ALA A 131 -17.56 10.09 5.50
C ALA A 131 -18.66 10.51 4.51
N THR A 132 -19.75 9.75 4.45
CA THR A 132 -20.85 10.02 3.50
C THR A 132 -21.49 11.40 3.72
N GLY A 133 -21.73 11.77 4.99
CA GLY A 133 -22.21 13.09 5.40
C GLY A 133 -23.55 13.50 4.78
N GLY A 134 -23.81 14.80 4.75
CA GLY A 134 -25.07 15.39 4.32
C GLY A 134 -26.21 14.94 5.24
N ASN A 135 -27.24 14.34 4.63
CA ASN A 135 -28.40 13.80 5.34
C ASN A 135 -28.17 12.37 5.87
N LYS A 136 -27.03 11.75 5.52
CA LYS A 136 -26.68 10.37 5.90
C LYS A 136 -25.77 10.39 7.13
N THR A 137 -25.10 9.27 7.38
CA THR A 137 -24.16 9.10 8.48
C THR A 137 -22.93 9.97 8.28
N LYS A 138 -22.55 10.71 9.33
CA LYS A 138 -21.33 11.52 9.39
C LYS A 138 -20.14 10.73 9.95
N THR A 139 -20.40 9.59 10.58
CA THR A 139 -19.36 8.69 11.08
C THR A 139 -18.64 8.01 9.90
N PRO A 140 -17.30 8.03 9.86
CA PRO A 140 -16.55 7.34 8.84
C PRO A 140 -16.74 5.82 8.94
N GLY A 141 -16.67 5.15 7.78
CA GLY A 141 -16.77 3.69 7.70
C GLY A 141 -15.54 2.95 8.26
N PRO A 142 -15.62 1.62 8.40
CA PRO A 142 -14.61 0.80 9.07
C PRO A 142 -13.24 0.80 8.36
N GLY A 143 -13.18 1.02 7.05
CA GLY A 143 -11.92 1.08 6.31
C GLY A 143 -11.11 2.37 6.47
N ALA A 144 -11.65 3.41 7.13
CA ALA A 144 -10.95 4.69 7.34
C ALA A 144 -9.62 4.52 8.10
N GLN A 145 -9.70 3.89 9.28
CA GLN A 145 -8.55 3.70 10.18
C GLN A 145 -7.46 2.85 9.49
N SER A 146 -7.90 1.77 8.84
CA SER A 146 -7.03 0.80 8.20
C SER A 146 -6.29 1.39 7.01
N ALA A 147 -6.96 2.19 6.17
CA ALA A 147 -6.33 2.88 5.05
C ALA A 147 -5.22 3.83 5.52
N LEU A 148 -5.49 4.66 6.54
CA LEU A 148 -4.50 5.61 7.08
C LEU A 148 -3.28 4.87 7.65
N ARG A 149 -3.52 3.81 8.44
CA ARG A 149 -2.45 2.98 9.01
C ARG A 149 -1.61 2.31 7.92
N ALA A 150 -2.24 1.82 6.86
CA ALA A 150 -1.55 1.16 5.75
C ALA A 150 -0.68 2.14 4.95
N LEU A 151 -1.17 3.36 4.68
CA LEU A 151 -0.37 4.41 4.03
C LEU A 151 0.87 4.77 4.85
N ALA A 152 0.74 4.93 6.18
CA ALA A 152 1.87 5.17 7.06
C ALA A 152 2.90 4.01 7.00
N ARG A 153 2.42 2.77 7.07
CA ARG A 153 3.28 1.57 7.02
C ARG A 153 3.99 1.39 5.68
N SER A 154 3.36 1.85 4.60
CA SER A 154 3.94 1.78 3.25
C SER A 154 5.08 2.78 3.01
N GLY A 155 5.41 3.63 3.99
CA GLY A 155 6.52 4.57 3.91
C GLY A 155 6.19 5.92 3.28
N MET A 156 4.90 6.25 3.12
CA MET A 156 4.48 7.61 2.77
C MET A 156 4.56 8.50 4.01
N LYS A 157 5.20 9.66 3.89
CA LYS A 157 5.23 10.63 4.98
C LYS A 157 3.87 11.31 5.08
N ILE A 158 3.31 11.40 6.28
CA ILE A 158 2.02 12.07 6.46
C ILE A 158 2.29 13.52 6.84
N GLY A 159 1.82 14.48 6.02
CA GLY A 159 1.85 15.91 6.32
C GLY A 159 0.61 16.37 7.10
N ARG A 160 0.50 17.67 7.46
CA ARG A 160 -0.57 18.25 8.32
C ARG A 160 -1.01 17.33 9.49
N ILE A 161 -0.06 16.58 10.03
CA ILE A 161 -0.06 16.17 11.43
C ILE A 161 0.90 17.15 12.08
N ASP A 162 0.53 18.42 12.11
CA ASP A 162 1.20 19.38 12.97
C ASP A 162 0.52 19.19 14.34
N LEU A 163 0.92 18.18 15.12
CA LEU A 163 1.94 18.29 16.17
C LEU A 163 1.66 19.37 17.23
N GLU A 164 0.40 19.76 17.42
CA GLU A 164 -0.09 20.35 18.67
C GLU A 164 -1.04 19.37 19.37
N GLY A 165 -0.43 18.30 19.89
CA GLY A 165 -1.03 17.35 20.80
C GLY A 165 -0.54 15.94 20.50
N LEU A 166 0.39 15.47 21.27
CA LEU A 166 0.65 14.05 21.37
C LEU A 166 0.52 13.74 22.86
N LEU A 167 0.05 12.52 23.15
CA LEU A 167 0.00 11.90 24.47
C LEU A 167 -1.19 12.31 25.36
N ILE A 168 -2.17 11.40 25.49
CA ILE A 168 -2.72 10.87 26.77
C ILE A 168 -4.08 10.13 26.58
N LEU A 169 -4.82 10.24 25.47
CA LEU A 169 -6.20 9.67 25.40
C LEU A 169 -6.60 8.80 24.19
N GLY A 170 -5.67 8.11 23.53
CA GLY A 170 -6.07 7.06 22.55
C GLY A 170 -6.92 7.53 21.36
N LEU A 171 -7.04 8.85 21.14
CA LEU A 171 -7.72 9.49 20.04
C LEU A 171 -6.76 10.54 19.47
N TYR A 172 -5.99 10.15 18.46
CA TYR A 172 -5.22 11.12 17.67
C TYR A 172 -5.38 10.81 16.19
N TYR A 173 -6.47 11.33 15.63
CA TYR A 173 -6.70 11.44 14.19
C TYR A 173 -7.10 12.89 13.95
N ILE A 174 -6.14 13.75 13.59
CA ILE A 174 -6.46 15.06 13.01
C ILE A 174 -6.01 15.04 11.55
N SER A 175 -6.56 14.06 10.82
CA SER A 175 -6.83 14.26 9.40
C SER A 175 -7.92 15.33 9.29
N GLU A 176 -7.80 16.28 8.37
CA GLU A 176 -8.88 17.25 8.11
C GLU A 176 -10.16 16.48 7.77
N ASP A 177 -11.15 16.55 8.65
CA ASP A 177 -12.47 15.97 8.40
C ASP A 177 -13.21 16.89 7.43
N VAL A 178 -13.35 16.42 6.19
CA VAL A 178 -14.05 17.13 5.11
C VAL A 178 -15.44 16.51 4.89
N THR A 179 -16.02 15.90 5.93
CA THR A 179 -17.39 15.42 5.88
C THR A 179 -18.33 16.58 5.55
N PRO A 180 -19.21 16.43 4.55
CA PRO A 180 -20.15 17.48 4.23
C PRO A 180 -21.15 17.61 5.39
N ILE A 181 -21.08 18.72 6.12
CA ILE A 181 -22.01 19.08 7.20
C ILE A 181 -22.93 20.18 6.66
N PRO A 182 -24.22 19.88 6.40
CA PRO A 182 -25.16 20.89 5.96
C PRO A 182 -25.58 21.78 7.14
N THR A 183 -25.75 23.09 6.89
CA THR A 183 -26.31 24.04 7.87
C THR A 183 -27.74 23.64 8.25
N ASP A 184 -28.58 23.42 7.22
CA ASP A 184 -29.88 22.78 7.32
C ASP A 184 -29.96 21.62 6.33
N SER A 185 -30.50 20.48 6.77
CA SER A 185 -30.57 19.27 5.96
C SER A 185 -31.93 19.12 5.29
N THR A 186 -31.95 18.64 4.04
CA THR A 186 -33.19 18.17 3.42
C THR A 186 -33.69 16.88 4.10
N ARG A 187 -34.93 16.47 3.83
CA ARG A 187 -35.53 15.28 4.45
C ARG A 187 -34.65 14.04 4.23
N ARG A 188 -34.36 13.30 5.31
CA ARG A 188 -33.57 12.06 5.25
C ARG A 188 -34.31 10.97 4.46
N LYS A 189 -33.54 10.10 3.79
CA LYS A 189 -34.08 8.93 3.09
C LYS A 189 -34.70 7.97 4.11
N GLY A 190 -36.02 7.76 4.01
CA GLY A 190 -36.79 6.88 4.88
C GLY A 190 -38.22 7.38 5.12
N GLY A 191 -39.07 6.51 5.67
CA GLY A 191 -40.39 6.91 6.15
C GLY A 191 -40.27 7.76 7.43
N ARG A 192 -41.36 8.41 7.84
CA ARG A 192 -41.43 9.12 9.13
C ARG A 192 -41.08 8.22 10.32
N ARG A 193 -41.35 6.92 10.18
CA ARG A 193 -41.08 5.87 11.18
C ARG A 193 -39.69 5.23 11.04
N GLY A 194 -38.83 5.74 10.15
CA GLY A 194 -37.49 5.21 9.89
C GLY A 194 -37.46 3.94 9.04
N ARG A 195 -36.29 3.28 9.00
CA ARG A 195 -36.10 1.95 8.38
C ARG A 195 -36.43 0.89 9.42
N ARG A 196 -37.46 0.09 9.17
CA ARG A 196 -37.81 -1.10 9.96
C ARG A 196 -37.22 -2.31 9.24
N LEU A 197 -36.39 -3.06 9.95
CA LEU A 197 -35.81 -4.34 9.51
C LEU A 197 -36.61 -5.46 10.18
#